data_AF-A0A933G5F1-F1
#
_entry.id   AF-A0A933G5F1-F1
#
_cell.length_a   1.000
_cell.length_b   1.000
_cell.length_c   1.000
_cell.angle_alpha   90.00
_cell.angle_beta   90.00
_cell.angle_gamma   90.00
#
_symmetry.space_group_name_H-M   'P 1'
#
loop_
_entity.id
_entity.type
_entity.pdbx_description
1 polymer ?
#
loop_
_entity_poly.entity_id
_entity_poly.type
_entity_poly.pdbx_seq_one_letter_code
_entity_poly.pdbx_strand_id
1 'polypeptide(L)'
;MVVPTMLAFTPFHSAAAADLWVTHDGYDGPGRGKHVVLVSGDEEYRSEEALPQLGRILARHHGFKCTVLFAVDPKDGRINPQVVDNIPGLEALKTADLMIIATRFRDLPDEQMKYIVDYVESGKPIIGMRTATHAFKIAKGKTYDRYSFDSKQEGWVGGFGRRILGETWISHHGHHGKQSSRGVIAPDMKDHPIVRGCQDIWGPTDVYTVRSPLPDDGKALVLGEVLEGMKPTDQPVSGEQNDPMMPVAWIKTYRGTVAQPPPTGKSVAQPPSAGNRRVFTITMGAATDLESEGLRRLLVNATYWCLGMEDKIPPKANVDIVGQYHPSPFGFAGHKKGVKPAELSDVASQPSAGGK
;
A
#
# COMPACT_ATOMS: atom_id res chain seq x y z
N MET A 1 -72.35 4.77 7.69
CA MET A 1 -71.08 4.86 8.42
C MET A 1 -70.13 3.89 7.73
N VAL A 2 -69.20 4.39 6.91
CA VAL A 2 -68.26 3.56 6.13
C VAL A 2 -66.90 3.65 6.80
N VAL A 3 -66.39 2.53 7.29
CA VAL A 3 -65.06 2.43 7.90
C VAL A 3 -64.05 2.16 6.78
N PRO A 4 -63.02 3.00 6.58
CA PRO A 4 -62.00 2.73 5.57
C PRO A 4 -60.95 1.77 6.12
N THR A 5 -60.75 0.66 5.43
CA THR A 5 -59.66 -0.29 5.68
C THR A 5 -58.35 0.32 5.21
N MET A 6 -57.45 0.67 6.14
CA MET A 6 -56.08 1.05 5.81
C MET A 6 -55.27 -0.20 5.45
N LEU A 7 -54.81 -0.28 4.20
CA LEU A 7 -53.77 -1.21 3.78
C LEU A 7 -52.41 -0.67 4.21
N ALA A 8 -51.77 -1.35 5.15
CA ALA A 8 -50.39 -1.09 5.53
C ALA A 8 -49.45 -1.64 4.43
N PHE A 9 -48.79 -0.73 3.71
CA PHE A 9 -47.66 -1.07 2.84
C PHE A 9 -46.41 -1.21 3.70
N THR A 10 -45.94 -2.44 3.92
CA THR A 10 -44.59 -2.69 4.41
C THR A 10 -43.60 -2.48 3.26
N PRO A 11 -42.65 -1.53 3.37
CA PRO A 11 -41.63 -1.34 2.35
C PRO A 11 -40.66 -2.53 2.39
N PHE A 12 -40.55 -3.23 1.26
CA PHE A 12 -39.46 -4.18 1.02
C PHE A 12 -38.14 -3.40 0.99
N HIS A 13 -37.37 -3.46 2.07
CA HIS A 13 -35.97 -3.09 2.03
C HIS A 13 -35.22 -4.22 1.31
N SER A 14 -34.88 -3.99 0.04
CA SER A 14 -33.85 -4.79 -0.62
C SER A 14 -32.55 -4.50 0.11
N ALA A 15 -32.07 -5.46 0.92
CA ALA A 15 -30.74 -5.39 1.49
C ALA A 15 -29.75 -5.44 0.34
N ALA A 16 -29.24 -4.27 -0.09
CA ALA A 16 -28.13 -4.21 -1.01
C ALA A 16 -26.99 -5.06 -0.42
N ALA A 17 -26.41 -5.95 -1.22
CA ALA A 17 -25.25 -6.72 -0.78
C ALA A 17 -24.17 -5.73 -0.34
N ALA A 18 -23.65 -5.90 0.87
CA ALA A 18 -22.58 -5.04 1.37
C ALA A 18 -21.35 -5.18 0.47
N ASP A 19 -20.70 -4.06 0.19
CA ASP A 19 -19.45 -4.03 -0.58
C ASP A 19 -18.39 -4.94 0.05
N LEU A 20 -17.59 -5.59 -0.80
CA LEU A 20 -16.48 -6.46 -0.37
C LEU A 20 -15.17 -5.67 -0.20
N TRP A 21 -15.29 -4.37 0.04
CA TRP A 21 -14.21 -3.41 0.29
C TRP A 21 -14.70 -2.36 1.29
N VAL A 22 -13.80 -1.47 1.71
CA VAL A 22 -14.15 -0.30 2.54
C VAL A 22 -13.85 0.98 1.79
N THR A 23 -14.76 1.95 1.85
CA THR A 23 -14.52 3.30 1.36
C THR A 23 -14.57 4.29 2.51
N HIS A 24 -13.57 5.17 2.58
CA HIS A 24 -13.55 6.37 3.40
C HIS A 24 -13.59 7.57 2.45
N ASP A 25 -14.67 8.35 2.44
CA ASP A 25 -14.86 9.42 1.44
C ASP A 25 -13.86 10.59 1.56
N GLY A 26 -13.10 10.64 2.66
CA GLY A 26 -12.20 11.75 2.98
C GLY A 26 -12.93 12.86 3.74
N TYR A 27 -12.26 13.43 4.72
CA TYR A 27 -12.72 14.62 5.44
C TYR A 27 -12.17 15.88 4.76
N ASP A 28 -12.25 17.03 5.43
CA ASP A 28 -11.54 18.22 4.96
C ASP A 28 -10.03 18.05 5.10
N GLY A 29 -9.29 18.49 4.08
CA GLY A 29 -7.84 18.43 4.08
C GLY A 29 -7.26 18.63 2.67
N PRO A 30 -5.92 18.79 2.56
CA PRO A 30 -5.28 19.08 1.27
C PRO A 30 -5.47 17.99 0.20
N GLY A 31 -5.74 16.74 0.62
CA GLY A 31 -6.00 15.58 -0.23
C GLY A 31 -7.43 15.51 -0.79
N ARG A 32 -8.32 16.43 -0.43
CA ARG A 32 -9.71 16.44 -0.89
C ARG A 32 -9.77 16.45 -2.43
N GLY A 33 -10.59 15.55 -2.97
CA GLY A 33 -10.72 15.35 -4.42
C GLY A 33 -9.66 14.44 -5.04
N LYS A 34 -8.74 13.86 -4.24
CA LYS A 34 -7.84 12.80 -4.67
C LYS A 34 -8.29 11.44 -4.14
N HIS A 35 -8.20 10.42 -4.98
CA HIS A 35 -8.60 9.05 -4.67
C HIS A 35 -7.38 8.12 -4.54
N VAL A 36 -7.17 7.56 -3.36
CA VAL A 36 -6.15 6.57 -3.06
C VAL A 36 -6.81 5.19 -2.96
N VAL A 37 -6.36 4.23 -3.74
CA VAL A 37 -6.79 2.83 -3.64
C VAL A 37 -5.70 2.01 -2.97
N LEU A 38 -6.04 1.32 -1.88
CA LEU A 38 -5.13 0.52 -1.07
C LEU A 38 -5.46 -0.97 -1.29
N VAL A 39 -4.54 -1.73 -1.88
CA VAL A 39 -4.75 -3.13 -2.28
C VAL A 39 -4.02 -4.06 -1.31
N SER A 40 -4.78 -4.76 -0.47
CA SER A 40 -4.28 -5.74 0.50
C SER A 40 -4.33 -7.16 -0.06
N GLY A 41 -3.49 -8.05 0.44
CA GLY A 41 -3.43 -9.45 -0.01
C GLY A 41 -2.12 -10.12 0.32
N ASP A 42 -1.67 -9.95 1.56
CA ASP A 42 -0.48 -10.59 2.11
C ASP A 42 -0.86 -11.40 3.36
N GLU A 43 -0.50 -12.68 3.36
CA GLU A 43 -0.90 -13.64 4.39
C GLU A 43 0.00 -13.70 5.62
N GLU A 44 1.06 -12.89 5.69
CA GLU A 44 2.08 -12.95 6.74
C GLU A 44 2.11 -11.66 7.59
N TYR A 45 2.28 -10.50 6.96
CA TYR A 45 2.51 -9.18 7.55
C TYR A 45 1.24 -8.36 7.81
N ARG A 46 0.06 -8.96 7.64
CA ARG A 46 -1.25 -8.37 8.03
C ARG A 46 -1.60 -7.11 7.23
N SER A 47 -1.43 -7.16 5.91
CA SER A 47 -1.85 -6.07 5.01
C SER A 47 -3.31 -5.63 5.22
N GLU A 48 -4.19 -6.57 5.56
CA GLU A 48 -5.61 -6.39 5.87
C GLU A 48 -5.88 -5.63 7.17
N GLU A 49 -4.86 -5.43 8.03
CA GLU A 49 -4.94 -4.57 9.22
C GLU A 49 -4.18 -3.26 8.99
N ALA A 50 -3.05 -3.31 8.28
CA ALA A 50 -2.22 -2.14 7.99
C ALA A 50 -2.92 -1.12 7.08
N LEU A 51 -3.46 -1.58 5.94
CA LEU A 51 -4.02 -0.69 4.93
C LEU A 51 -5.33 0.00 5.37
N PRO A 52 -6.26 -0.63 6.10
CA PRO A 52 -7.39 0.10 6.68
C PRO A 52 -6.95 1.23 7.60
N GLN A 53 -5.94 1.00 8.43
CA GLN A 53 -5.46 2.03 9.34
C GLN A 53 -4.79 3.19 8.60
N LEU A 54 -3.95 2.89 7.61
CA LEU A 54 -3.35 3.92 6.75
C LEU A 54 -4.43 4.70 5.98
N GLY A 55 -5.42 4.00 5.42
CA GLY A 55 -6.57 4.60 4.73
C GLY A 55 -7.37 5.54 5.62
N ARG A 56 -7.63 5.15 6.89
CA ARG A 56 -8.30 6.03 7.86
C ARG A 56 -7.47 7.27 8.20
N ILE A 57 -6.16 7.13 8.39
CA ILE A 57 -5.27 8.27 8.66
C ILE A 57 -5.30 9.25 7.48
N LEU A 58 -5.12 8.75 6.25
CA LEU A 58 -5.15 9.55 5.03
C LEU A 58 -6.51 10.24 4.84
N ALA A 59 -7.61 9.53 5.07
CA ALA A 59 -8.95 10.11 4.91
C ALA A 59 -9.30 11.10 6.01
N ARG A 60 -9.04 10.77 7.27
CA ARG A 60 -9.46 11.57 8.44
C ARG A 60 -8.64 12.84 8.60
N HIS A 61 -7.32 12.75 8.46
CA HIS A 61 -6.43 13.86 8.79
C HIS A 61 -6.00 14.66 7.56
N HIS A 62 -6.10 14.06 6.36
CA HIS A 62 -5.57 14.66 5.13
C HIS A 62 -6.61 14.82 4.03
N GLY A 63 -7.82 14.28 4.21
CA GLY A 63 -8.96 14.49 3.31
C GLY A 63 -8.94 13.66 2.02
N PHE A 64 -8.03 12.71 1.88
CA PHE A 64 -8.03 11.80 0.73
C PHE A 64 -9.27 10.90 0.75
N LYS A 65 -9.89 10.66 -0.40
CA LYS A 65 -10.78 9.51 -0.53
C LYS A 65 -9.93 8.25 -0.53
N CYS A 66 -10.23 7.27 0.33
CA CYS A 66 -9.49 6.02 0.41
C CYS A 66 -10.42 4.82 0.20
N THR A 67 -10.11 3.97 -0.78
CA THR A 67 -10.79 2.68 -0.96
C THR A 67 -9.81 1.56 -0.64
N VAL A 68 -10.14 0.71 0.33
CA VAL A 68 -9.31 -0.42 0.77
C VAL A 68 -9.91 -1.72 0.26
N LEU A 69 -9.13 -2.42 -0.57
CA LEU A 69 -9.47 -3.70 -1.17
C LEU A 69 -8.76 -4.83 -0.44
N PHE A 70 -9.40 -6.00 -0.38
CA PHE A 70 -8.92 -7.15 0.38
C PHE A 70 -8.90 -8.41 -0.47
N ALA A 71 -8.01 -9.34 -0.13
CA ALA A 71 -8.19 -10.74 -0.50
C ALA A 71 -9.41 -11.30 0.25
N VAL A 72 -10.39 -11.84 -0.48
CA VAL A 72 -11.70 -12.23 0.07
C VAL A 72 -12.03 -13.66 -0.35
N ASP A 73 -12.53 -14.47 0.59
CA ASP A 73 -13.10 -15.78 0.27
C ASP A 73 -14.42 -15.60 -0.50
N PRO A 74 -14.50 -16.02 -1.78
CA PRO A 74 -15.69 -15.83 -2.60
C PRO A 74 -16.90 -16.61 -2.09
N LYS A 75 -16.72 -17.60 -1.20
CA LYS A 75 -17.82 -18.41 -0.66
C LYS A 75 -18.68 -17.64 0.35
N ASP A 76 -18.06 -16.77 1.13
CA ASP A 76 -18.75 -16.12 2.26
C ASP A 76 -18.47 -14.61 2.42
N GLY A 77 -17.64 -14.04 1.55
CA GLY A 77 -17.33 -12.61 1.53
C GLY A 77 -16.44 -12.15 2.68
N ARG A 78 -15.76 -13.06 3.39
CA ARG A 78 -14.84 -12.71 4.48
C ARG A 78 -13.44 -12.40 3.97
N ILE A 79 -12.76 -11.50 4.66
CA ILE A 79 -11.35 -11.22 4.43
C ILE A 79 -10.56 -12.48 4.74
N ASN A 80 -9.81 -12.95 3.74
CA ASN A 80 -8.94 -14.10 3.86
C ASN A 80 -7.67 -13.87 3.02
N PRO A 81 -6.58 -13.41 3.65
CA PRO A 81 -5.30 -13.19 2.98
C PRO A 81 -4.68 -14.42 2.33
N GLN A 82 -5.12 -15.64 2.69
CA GLN A 82 -4.65 -16.87 2.05
C GLN A 82 -5.31 -17.13 0.68
N VAL A 83 -6.37 -16.39 0.33
CA VAL A 83 -6.97 -16.43 -1.00
C VAL A 83 -6.09 -15.61 -1.95
N VAL A 84 -5.43 -16.30 -2.88
CA VAL A 84 -4.42 -15.69 -3.76
C VAL A 84 -4.99 -15.14 -5.07
N ASP A 85 -6.24 -15.45 -5.37
CA ASP A 85 -6.87 -15.31 -6.68
C ASP A 85 -8.19 -14.51 -6.65
N ASN A 86 -8.50 -13.79 -5.56
CA ASN A 86 -9.72 -12.99 -5.51
C ASN A 86 -9.57 -11.72 -4.65
N ILE A 87 -9.57 -10.56 -5.32
CA ILE A 87 -9.60 -9.22 -4.73
C ILE A 87 -10.72 -8.42 -5.44
N PRO A 88 -11.96 -8.44 -4.93
CA PRO A 88 -13.06 -7.66 -5.49
C PRO A 88 -12.84 -6.14 -5.34
N GLY A 89 -13.42 -5.35 -6.25
CA GLY A 89 -13.35 -3.88 -6.22
C GLY A 89 -12.15 -3.26 -6.95
N LEU A 90 -11.31 -4.07 -7.61
CA LEU A 90 -10.14 -3.58 -8.37
C LEU A 90 -10.48 -2.59 -9.48
N GLU A 91 -11.72 -2.55 -9.96
CA GLU A 91 -12.23 -1.53 -10.88
C GLU A 91 -12.12 -0.10 -10.33
N ALA A 92 -12.02 0.08 -9.01
CA ALA A 92 -11.77 1.37 -8.37
C ALA A 92 -10.48 2.03 -8.88
N LEU A 93 -9.49 1.23 -9.30
CA LEU A 93 -8.22 1.70 -9.87
C LEU A 93 -8.41 2.55 -11.13
N LYS A 94 -9.52 2.39 -11.87
CA LYS A 94 -9.83 3.24 -13.04
C LYS A 94 -9.84 4.73 -12.67
N THR A 95 -10.34 5.05 -11.47
CA THR A 95 -10.51 6.42 -10.98
C THR A 95 -9.48 6.83 -9.93
N ALA A 96 -8.59 5.92 -9.52
CA ALA A 96 -7.56 6.21 -8.53
C ALA A 96 -6.53 7.20 -9.08
N ASP A 97 -6.09 8.12 -8.22
CA ASP A 97 -4.92 8.97 -8.43
C ASP A 97 -3.63 8.30 -7.92
N LEU A 98 -3.74 7.44 -6.90
CA LEU A 98 -2.64 6.69 -6.28
C LEU A 98 -3.07 5.24 -5.96
N MET A 99 -2.20 4.28 -6.26
CA MET A 99 -2.31 2.90 -5.79
C MET A 99 -1.28 2.66 -4.69
N ILE A 100 -1.72 2.22 -3.52
CA ILE A 100 -0.89 1.66 -2.46
C ILE A 100 -1.09 0.15 -2.49
N ILE A 101 -0.03 -0.62 -2.71
CA ILE A 101 -0.12 -2.08 -2.85
C ILE A 101 0.73 -2.76 -1.77
N ALA A 102 0.10 -3.69 -1.03
CA ALA A 102 0.73 -4.55 -0.03
C ALA A 102 0.21 -5.98 -0.21
N THR A 103 0.58 -6.59 -1.34
CA THR A 103 0.17 -7.95 -1.72
C THR A 103 1.37 -8.89 -1.75
N ARG A 104 1.10 -10.19 -1.76
CA ARG A 104 2.12 -11.23 -1.89
C ARG A 104 1.66 -12.36 -2.77
N PHE A 105 2.46 -12.72 -3.77
CA PHE A 105 2.25 -13.92 -4.59
C PHE A 105 0.81 -14.12 -5.10
N ARG A 106 0.09 -13.04 -5.42
CA ARG A 106 -1.25 -13.13 -6.01
C ARG A 106 -1.15 -13.72 -7.41
N ASP A 107 -2.15 -14.51 -7.77
CA ASP A 107 -2.35 -15.10 -9.10
C ASP A 107 -3.80 -14.85 -9.50
N LEU A 108 -4.13 -13.57 -9.63
CA LEU A 108 -5.50 -13.12 -9.89
C LEU A 108 -5.97 -13.55 -11.29
N PRO A 109 -7.27 -13.85 -11.46
CA PRO A 109 -7.89 -14.02 -12.76
C PRO A 109 -7.64 -12.82 -13.67
N ASP A 110 -7.57 -13.06 -14.98
CA ASP A 110 -7.23 -12.04 -15.96
C ASP A 110 -8.13 -10.79 -15.88
N GLU A 111 -9.41 -10.97 -15.58
CA GLU A 111 -10.40 -9.90 -15.40
C GLU A 111 -10.10 -8.96 -14.24
N GLN A 112 -9.48 -9.46 -13.16
CA GLN A 112 -9.05 -8.68 -12.01
C GLN A 112 -7.64 -8.11 -12.24
N MET A 113 -6.71 -8.94 -12.70
CA MET A 113 -5.32 -8.53 -12.95
C MET A 113 -5.24 -7.39 -13.97
N LYS A 114 -6.15 -7.37 -14.96
CA LYS A 114 -6.25 -6.30 -15.96
C LYS A 114 -6.32 -4.91 -15.32
N TYR A 115 -7.02 -4.71 -14.21
CA TYR A 115 -7.12 -3.39 -13.58
C TYR A 115 -5.79 -2.91 -12.99
N ILE A 116 -5.00 -3.81 -12.43
CA ILE A 116 -3.66 -3.48 -11.94
C ILE A 116 -2.73 -3.17 -13.11
N VAL A 117 -2.78 -3.98 -14.17
CA VAL A 117 -1.99 -3.75 -15.39
C VAL A 117 -2.35 -2.42 -16.03
N ASP A 118 -3.64 -2.14 -16.26
CA ASP A 118 -4.10 -0.86 -16.82
C ASP A 118 -3.63 0.34 -15.97
N TYR A 119 -3.69 0.23 -14.64
CA TYR A 119 -3.21 1.27 -13.73
C TYR A 119 -1.71 1.50 -13.89
N VAL A 120 -0.91 0.43 -13.86
CA VAL A 120 0.55 0.50 -14.06
C VAL A 120 0.87 1.10 -15.42
N GLU A 121 0.23 0.62 -16.49
CA GLU A 121 0.50 1.11 -17.84
C GLU A 121 0.09 2.57 -18.06
N SER A 122 -0.86 3.10 -17.27
CA SER A 122 -1.25 4.51 -17.32
C SER A 122 -0.17 5.48 -16.82
N GLY A 123 0.86 4.98 -16.12
CA GLY A 123 1.95 5.82 -15.60
C GLY A 123 1.60 6.60 -14.32
N LYS A 124 0.50 6.25 -13.65
CA LYS A 124 0.09 6.85 -12.37
C LYS A 124 1.00 6.41 -11.21
N PRO A 125 1.10 7.20 -10.13
CA PRO A 125 2.03 6.90 -9.04
C PRO A 125 1.64 5.65 -8.26
N ILE A 126 2.64 5.01 -7.64
CA ILE A 126 2.50 3.77 -6.88
C ILE A 126 3.28 3.88 -5.57
N ILE A 127 2.68 3.41 -4.47
CA ILE A 127 3.39 3.07 -3.24
C ILE A 127 3.41 1.54 -3.11
N GLY A 128 4.59 0.93 -3.08
CA GLY A 128 4.76 -0.49 -2.78
C GLY A 128 5.19 -0.69 -1.34
N MET A 129 4.41 -1.44 -0.56
CA MET A 129 4.71 -1.75 0.85
C MET A 129 5.05 -3.23 1.04
N ARG A 130 6.04 -3.50 1.91
CA ARG A 130 6.55 -4.82 2.26
C ARG A 130 6.60 -5.78 1.07
N THR A 131 5.73 -6.78 1.05
CA THR A 131 5.83 -7.92 0.15
C THR A 131 5.46 -7.58 -1.28
N ALA A 132 5.08 -6.33 -1.58
CA ALA A 132 4.80 -5.89 -2.93
C ALA A 132 6.01 -6.05 -3.90
N THR A 133 7.25 -6.14 -3.37
CA THR A 133 8.42 -6.56 -4.17
C THR A 133 8.23 -7.92 -4.83
N HIS A 134 7.32 -8.75 -4.32
CA HIS A 134 6.89 -10.01 -4.88
C HIS A 134 5.37 -10.15 -4.85
N ALA A 135 4.69 -9.07 -5.24
CA ALA A 135 3.23 -8.95 -5.28
C ALA A 135 2.52 -10.10 -6.01
N PHE A 136 3.15 -10.64 -7.07
CA PHE A 136 2.53 -11.62 -7.97
C PHE A 136 3.42 -12.84 -8.16
N LYS A 137 2.80 -14.02 -8.23
CA LYS A 137 3.43 -15.29 -8.60
C LYS A 137 2.53 -15.96 -9.64
N ILE A 138 2.82 -15.69 -10.90
CA ILE A 138 1.96 -16.06 -12.02
C ILE A 138 2.66 -17.15 -12.82
N ALA A 139 1.97 -18.28 -13.03
CA ALA A 139 2.51 -19.38 -13.79
C ALA A 139 2.88 -18.97 -15.23
N LYS A 140 4.02 -19.46 -15.73
CA LYS A 140 4.49 -19.23 -17.10
C LYS A 140 3.41 -19.61 -18.12
N GLY A 141 3.21 -18.76 -19.12
CA GLY A 141 2.23 -18.97 -20.19
C GLY A 141 0.85 -18.36 -19.91
N LYS A 142 0.58 -17.87 -18.69
CA LYS A 142 -0.59 -17.03 -18.43
C LYS A 142 -0.42 -15.63 -19.04
N THR A 143 -1.53 -14.95 -19.29
CA THR A 143 -1.61 -13.63 -19.94
C THR A 143 -0.66 -12.58 -19.35
N TYR A 144 -0.48 -12.60 -18.03
CA TYR A 144 0.33 -11.62 -17.30
C TYR A 144 1.57 -12.22 -16.63
N ASP A 145 2.05 -13.37 -17.08
CA ASP A 145 3.19 -14.09 -16.47
C ASP A 145 4.47 -13.24 -16.32
N ARG A 146 4.67 -12.22 -17.18
CA ARG A 146 5.78 -11.26 -17.07
C ARG A 146 5.78 -10.46 -15.76
N TYR A 147 4.62 -10.29 -15.11
CA TYR A 147 4.48 -9.59 -13.83
C TYR A 147 4.91 -10.45 -12.63
N SER A 148 5.05 -11.78 -12.82
CA SER A 148 5.53 -12.68 -11.77
C SER A 148 6.87 -12.23 -11.22
N PHE A 149 7.05 -12.25 -9.90
CA PHE A 149 8.24 -11.76 -9.19
C PHE A 149 9.56 -12.40 -9.68
N ASP A 150 9.47 -13.62 -10.22
CA ASP A 150 10.56 -14.44 -10.74
C ASP A 150 10.66 -14.44 -12.27
N SER A 151 9.96 -13.50 -12.94
CA SER A 151 10.00 -13.36 -14.39
C SER A 151 11.43 -13.21 -14.90
N LYS A 152 11.71 -13.90 -16.00
CA LYS A 152 12.99 -13.87 -16.73
C LYS A 152 12.83 -13.24 -18.12
N GLN A 153 11.65 -12.70 -18.41
CA GLN A 153 11.38 -12.11 -19.73
C GLN A 153 12.20 -10.82 -19.90
N GLU A 154 12.71 -10.60 -21.11
CA GLU A 154 13.46 -9.40 -21.44
C GLU A 154 12.63 -8.13 -21.13
N GLY A 155 13.26 -7.14 -20.49
CA GLY A 155 12.57 -5.93 -20.01
C GLY A 155 11.71 -6.12 -18.75
N TRP A 156 11.49 -7.35 -18.29
CA TRP A 156 10.67 -7.70 -17.12
C TRP A 156 11.38 -8.65 -16.14
N VAL A 157 12.71 -8.71 -16.18
CA VAL A 157 13.49 -9.54 -15.25
C VAL A 157 13.20 -9.10 -13.80
N GLY A 158 12.79 -10.04 -12.95
CA GLY A 158 12.34 -9.76 -11.58
C GLY A 158 10.90 -9.22 -11.48
N GLY A 159 10.14 -9.27 -12.57
CA GLY A 159 8.70 -9.02 -12.58
C GLY A 159 8.29 -7.60 -12.21
N PHE A 160 7.07 -7.49 -11.69
CA PHE A 160 6.50 -6.25 -11.19
C PHE A 160 7.40 -5.56 -10.15
N GLY A 161 7.91 -6.31 -9.17
CA GLY A 161 8.73 -5.77 -8.10
C GLY A 161 9.99 -5.07 -8.63
N ARG A 162 10.82 -5.78 -9.40
CA ARG A 162 12.04 -5.16 -9.91
C ARG A 162 11.76 -4.08 -10.95
N ARG A 163 10.81 -4.32 -11.86
CA ARG A 163 10.53 -3.41 -12.98
C ARG A 163 9.89 -2.10 -12.51
N ILE A 164 8.93 -2.19 -11.60
CA ILE A 164 8.10 -1.05 -11.19
C ILE A 164 8.60 -0.49 -9.86
N LEU A 165 8.78 -1.36 -8.86
CA LEU A 165 9.16 -0.95 -7.51
C LEU A 165 10.66 -0.76 -7.33
N GLY A 166 11.50 -1.29 -8.22
CA GLY A 166 12.96 -1.17 -8.17
C GLY A 166 13.68 -2.40 -7.61
N GLU A 167 12.98 -3.31 -6.94
CA GLU A 167 13.56 -4.61 -6.54
C GLU A 167 12.49 -5.70 -6.37
N THR A 168 12.87 -6.95 -6.67
CA THR A 168 12.09 -8.17 -6.41
C THR A 168 12.55 -8.86 -5.13
N TRP A 169 11.79 -9.83 -4.63
CA TRP A 169 12.23 -10.65 -3.50
C TRP A 169 13.56 -11.37 -3.77
N ILE A 170 14.51 -11.22 -2.84
CA ILE A 170 15.81 -11.91 -2.86
C ILE A 170 15.91 -12.82 -1.64
N SER A 171 16.02 -12.21 -0.46
CA SER A 171 16.11 -12.90 0.82
C SER A 171 15.85 -11.92 1.96
N HIS A 172 15.72 -12.46 3.16
CA HIS A 172 15.93 -11.68 4.37
C HIS A 172 17.42 -11.34 4.49
N HIS A 173 17.71 -10.10 4.90
CA HIS A 173 19.03 -9.63 5.32
C HIS A 173 19.16 -9.74 6.84
N GLY A 174 18.10 -9.38 7.58
CA GLY A 174 17.97 -9.66 9.00
C GLY A 174 17.50 -11.09 9.29
N HIS A 175 17.69 -11.56 10.52
CA HIS A 175 17.13 -12.83 10.97
C HIS A 175 15.63 -12.68 11.19
N HIS A 176 14.85 -13.17 10.23
CA HIS A 176 13.39 -13.10 10.24
C HIS A 176 12.79 -13.58 11.57
N GLY A 177 11.87 -12.80 12.13
CA GLY A 177 11.22 -13.10 13.41
C GLY A 177 12.05 -12.83 14.67
N LYS A 178 13.31 -12.41 14.53
CA LYS A 178 14.24 -12.22 15.67
C LYS A 178 14.94 -10.87 15.69
N GLN A 179 15.18 -10.30 14.51
CA GLN A 179 15.83 -8.99 14.35
C GLN A 179 14.84 -8.00 13.74
N SER A 180 14.80 -6.80 14.29
CA SER A 180 13.98 -5.69 13.81
C SER A 180 14.77 -4.69 12.97
N SER A 181 14.07 -3.75 12.36
CA SER A 181 14.65 -2.73 11.49
C SER A 181 14.47 -1.34 12.08
N ARG A 182 15.56 -0.58 12.21
CA ARG A 182 15.53 0.86 12.43
C ARG A 182 15.88 1.60 11.13
N GLY A 183 14.99 2.46 10.69
CA GLY A 183 15.18 3.32 9.53
C GLY A 183 16.11 4.49 9.85
N VAL A 184 17.21 4.58 9.10
CA VAL A 184 18.17 5.69 9.11
C VAL A 184 18.02 6.46 7.80
N ILE A 185 17.75 7.77 7.87
CA ILE A 185 17.62 8.60 6.67
C ILE A 185 18.96 8.64 5.94
N ALA A 186 18.96 8.33 4.64
CA ALA A 186 20.17 8.37 3.82
C ALA A 186 20.78 9.80 3.84
N PRO A 187 22.11 9.95 3.99
CA PRO A 187 22.75 11.26 4.18
C PRO A 187 22.35 12.32 3.15
N ASP A 188 22.27 11.93 1.88
CA ASP A 188 21.95 12.82 0.75
C ASP A 188 20.45 13.08 0.57
N MET A 189 19.61 12.51 1.44
CA MET A 189 18.15 12.59 1.35
C MET A 189 17.49 13.28 2.55
N LYS A 190 18.28 13.86 3.47
CA LYS A 190 17.79 14.53 4.70
C LYS A 190 16.76 15.63 4.44
N ASP A 191 16.90 16.34 3.32
CA ASP A 191 16.00 17.44 2.94
C ASP A 191 14.85 16.99 2.03
N HIS A 192 14.75 15.69 1.71
CA HIS A 192 13.71 15.19 0.83
C HIS A 192 12.32 15.32 1.50
N PRO A 193 11.28 15.80 0.80
CA PRO A 193 9.96 16.05 1.40
C PRO A 193 9.34 14.84 2.12
N ILE A 194 9.63 13.62 1.64
CA ILE A 194 9.12 12.38 2.25
C ILE A 194 9.61 12.19 3.69
N VAL A 195 10.85 12.57 4.02
CA VAL A 195 11.41 12.35 5.37
C VAL A 195 11.11 13.50 6.35
N ARG A 196 10.40 14.53 5.91
CA ARG A 196 10.05 15.71 6.72
C ARG A 196 9.29 15.32 7.99
N GLY A 197 9.87 15.64 9.15
CA GLY A 197 9.28 15.35 10.45
C GLY A 197 9.25 13.87 10.84
N CYS A 198 9.87 12.98 10.04
CA CYS A 198 9.99 11.56 10.35
C CYS A 198 11.11 11.37 11.40
N GLN A 199 10.73 10.84 12.56
CA GLN A 199 11.61 10.48 13.65
C GLN A 199 11.25 9.06 14.06
N ASP A 200 12.23 8.27 14.51
CA ASP A 200 11.99 6.91 15.04
C ASP A 200 11.22 5.99 14.07
N ILE A 201 11.73 5.89 12.83
CA ILE A 201 11.24 4.92 11.86
C ILE A 201 11.71 3.55 12.35
N TRP A 202 10.81 2.77 12.94
CA TRP A 202 11.13 1.46 13.46
C TRP A 202 9.99 0.49 13.16
N GLY A 203 10.31 -0.78 12.97
CA GLY A 203 9.31 -1.82 12.82
C GLY A 203 9.88 -3.15 13.34
N PRO A 204 9.08 -3.95 14.06
CA PRO A 204 9.48 -5.28 14.51
C PRO A 204 9.49 -6.28 13.35
N THR A 205 10.09 -5.92 12.23
CA THR A 205 10.23 -6.78 11.05
C THR A 205 11.64 -6.63 10.51
N ASP A 206 12.17 -7.69 9.92
CA ASP A 206 13.57 -7.76 9.52
C ASP A 206 13.86 -7.03 8.20
N VAL A 207 15.10 -6.64 7.99
CA VAL A 207 15.54 -5.97 6.76
C VAL A 207 15.58 -6.97 5.60
N TYR A 208 15.14 -6.57 4.41
CA TYR A 208 15.26 -7.38 3.19
C TYR A 208 16.58 -7.09 2.46
N THR A 209 17.11 -8.09 1.77
CA THR A 209 18.23 -7.89 0.84
C THR A 209 17.77 -7.12 -0.39
N VAL A 210 18.48 -6.06 -0.74
CA VAL A 210 18.23 -5.23 -1.91
C VAL A 210 19.52 -5.08 -2.70
N ARG A 211 19.49 -5.27 -4.02
CA ARG A 211 20.70 -5.05 -4.83
C ARG A 211 21.05 -3.58 -4.89
N SER A 212 22.34 -3.29 -4.73
CA SER A 212 22.93 -1.99 -4.96
C SER A 212 23.82 -2.02 -6.21
N PRO A 213 23.79 -0.99 -7.08
CA PRO A 213 22.86 0.14 -7.03
C PRO A 213 21.42 -0.27 -7.36
N LEU A 214 20.46 0.52 -6.89
CA LEU A 214 19.06 0.42 -7.35
C LEU A 214 19.01 0.68 -8.87
N PRO A 215 18.09 0.03 -9.62
CA PRO A 215 18.01 0.19 -11.06
C PRO A 215 17.52 1.58 -11.47
N ASP A 216 17.82 1.95 -12.72
CA ASP A 216 17.45 3.21 -13.37
C ASP A 216 17.76 4.46 -12.54
N ASP A 217 16.75 5.24 -12.17
CA ASP A 217 16.84 6.46 -11.36
C ASP A 217 16.53 6.23 -9.87
N GLY A 218 16.57 4.97 -9.42
CA GLY A 218 16.26 4.58 -8.05
C GLY A 218 17.23 5.21 -7.04
N LYS A 219 16.69 5.78 -5.97
CA LYS A 219 17.48 6.40 -4.88
C LYS A 219 17.02 5.91 -3.52
N ALA A 220 17.94 5.36 -2.75
CA ALA A 220 17.70 4.99 -1.36
C ALA A 220 17.36 6.24 -0.54
N LEU A 221 16.21 6.22 0.13
CA LEU A 221 15.70 7.30 0.97
C LEU A 221 15.97 7.01 2.45
N VAL A 222 15.71 5.77 2.86
CA VAL A 222 15.90 5.27 4.22
C VAL A 222 16.64 3.95 4.14
N LEU A 223 17.71 3.82 4.91
CA LEU A 223 18.50 2.62 5.11
C LEU A 223 18.01 1.88 6.36
N GLY A 224 18.09 0.56 6.36
CA GLY A 224 17.70 -0.30 7.48
C GLY A 224 18.90 -0.72 8.30
N GLU A 225 19.03 -0.16 9.50
CA GLU A 225 19.89 -0.67 10.55
C GLU A 225 19.22 -1.90 11.19
N VAL A 226 19.87 -3.06 11.11
CA VAL A 226 19.43 -4.30 11.74
C VAL A 226 19.72 -4.23 13.24
N LEU A 227 18.69 -4.47 14.05
CA LEU A 227 18.80 -4.54 15.51
C LEU A 227 18.89 -6.00 16.00
N GLU A 228 19.55 -6.22 17.14
CA GLU A 228 19.76 -7.54 17.73
C GLU A 228 18.47 -8.25 18.18
N GLY A 229 17.41 -7.46 18.44
CA GLY A 229 16.12 -7.96 18.90
C GLY A 229 14.92 -7.24 18.27
N MET A 230 13.75 -7.43 18.88
CA MET A 230 12.44 -7.02 18.38
C MET A 230 11.84 -5.82 19.14
N LYS A 231 12.65 -5.06 19.88
CA LYS A 231 12.24 -3.83 20.57
C LYS A 231 12.93 -2.61 19.94
N PRO A 232 12.28 -1.43 19.95
CA PRO A 232 12.89 -0.21 19.40
C PRO A 232 14.14 0.22 20.16
N THR A 233 14.34 -0.24 21.40
CA THR A 233 15.50 0.05 22.24
C THR A 233 16.65 -0.94 22.10
N ASP A 234 16.48 -2.02 21.32
CA ASP A 234 17.54 -3.00 21.13
C ASP A 234 18.71 -2.37 20.36
N GLN A 235 19.92 -2.88 20.63
CA GLN A 235 21.14 -2.36 20.02
C GLN A 235 21.23 -2.78 18.54
N PRO A 236 21.91 -2.00 17.69
CA PRO A 236 22.29 -2.46 16.36
C PRO A 236 23.15 -3.72 16.45
N VAL A 237 22.97 -4.64 15.50
CA VAL A 237 23.86 -5.80 15.36
C VAL A 237 25.29 -5.33 15.13
N SER A 238 26.23 -5.92 15.86
CA SER A 238 27.67 -5.75 15.64
C SER A 238 28.16 -6.50 14.39
N GLY A 239 29.21 -5.99 13.74
CA GLY A 239 29.87 -6.64 12.59
C GLY A 239 29.38 -6.09 11.25
N GLU A 240 29.59 -6.86 10.18
CA GLU A 240 29.43 -6.40 8.79
C GLU A 240 27.97 -6.29 8.32
N GLN A 241 26.99 -6.80 9.09
CA GLN A 241 25.59 -6.82 8.65
C GLN A 241 25.01 -5.40 8.44
N ASN A 242 25.52 -4.40 9.14
CA ASN A 242 25.12 -3.00 8.97
C ASN A 242 26.14 -2.18 8.13
N ASP A 243 27.11 -2.83 7.50
CA ASP A 243 28.18 -2.17 6.73
C ASP A 243 28.37 -2.79 5.32
N PRO A 244 27.66 -2.27 4.28
CA PRO A 244 26.69 -1.18 4.33
C PRO A 244 25.30 -1.66 4.77
N MET A 245 24.51 -0.74 5.34
CA MET A 245 23.07 -0.96 5.55
C MET A 245 22.32 -1.12 4.22
N MET A 246 21.30 -1.99 4.21
CA MET A 246 20.41 -2.15 3.05
C MET A 246 19.37 -1.03 2.97
N PRO A 247 18.97 -0.57 1.78
CA PRO A 247 17.80 0.29 1.63
C PRO A 247 16.53 -0.40 2.13
N VAL A 248 15.75 0.28 2.98
CA VAL A 248 14.40 -0.14 3.40
C VAL A 248 13.30 0.73 2.85
N ALA A 249 13.63 1.95 2.38
CA ALA A 249 12.72 2.76 1.58
C ALA A 249 13.49 3.50 0.48
N TRP A 250 12.89 3.59 -0.70
CA TRP A 250 13.51 4.27 -1.84
C TRP A 250 12.45 4.86 -2.77
N ILE A 251 12.92 5.79 -3.60
CA ILE A 251 12.11 6.42 -4.66
C ILE A 251 12.65 6.03 -6.02
N LYS A 252 11.77 6.02 -7.02
CA LYS A 252 12.11 5.75 -8.41
C LYS A 252 11.08 6.39 -9.34
N THR A 253 11.40 6.50 -10.62
CA THR A 253 10.38 6.61 -11.66
C THR A 253 10.35 5.36 -12.55
N TYR A 254 9.16 5.03 -13.03
CA TYR A 254 8.99 3.91 -13.95
C TYR A 254 8.44 4.40 -15.29
N ARG A 255 8.87 3.74 -16.36
CA ARG A 255 8.29 3.95 -17.69
C ARG A 255 7.24 2.86 -17.90
N GLY A 256 5.96 3.23 -17.88
CA GLY A 256 4.92 2.37 -18.46
C GLY A 256 5.26 2.02 -19.92
N THR A 257 4.75 0.90 -20.43
CA THR A 257 4.98 0.48 -21.82
C THR A 257 4.27 1.36 -22.85
N VAL A 258 3.43 2.31 -22.41
CA VAL A 258 2.88 3.40 -23.24
C VAL A 258 3.94 4.48 -23.50
N ALA A 259 5.03 4.07 -24.12
CA ALA A 259 5.70 4.85 -25.14
C ALA A 259 5.38 4.16 -26.49
N GLN A 260 4.11 4.19 -26.90
CA GLN A 260 3.83 4.05 -28.32
C GLN A 260 4.31 5.34 -28.99
N PRO A 261 5.25 5.30 -29.95
CA PRO A 261 5.49 6.47 -30.78
C PRO A 261 4.16 6.84 -31.45
N PRO A 262 3.76 8.13 -31.50
CA PRO A 262 2.55 8.50 -32.21
C PRO A 262 2.65 8.01 -33.66
N PRO A 263 1.55 7.53 -34.27
CA PRO A 263 1.48 7.37 -35.71
C PRO A 263 1.94 8.68 -36.34
N THR A 264 2.92 8.60 -37.23
CA THR A 264 3.52 9.74 -37.90
C THR A 264 2.43 10.64 -38.48
N GLY A 265 2.45 11.93 -38.12
CA GLY A 265 1.70 12.97 -38.84
C GLY A 265 0.39 13.49 -38.22
N LYS A 266 0.08 13.24 -36.94
CA LYS A 266 -0.99 13.98 -36.25
C LYS A 266 -0.48 14.69 -35.00
N SER A 267 -0.69 16.00 -34.95
CA SER A 267 -0.51 16.84 -33.77
C SER A 267 -1.24 16.21 -32.58
N VAL A 268 -0.47 15.77 -31.60
CA VAL A 268 -0.96 15.16 -30.37
C VAL A 268 -1.68 16.25 -29.57
N ALA A 269 -2.99 16.14 -29.42
CA ALA A 269 -3.63 16.69 -28.22
C ALA A 269 -2.89 16.09 -27.03
N GLN A 270 -2.30 16.94 -26.17
CA GLN A 270 -1.44 16.48 -25.08
C GLN A 270 -2.06 15.27 -24.38
N PRO A 271 -1.29 14.19 -24.13
CA PRO A 271 -1.77 13.13 -23.26
C PRO A 271 -2.24 13.79 -21.96
N PRO A 272 -3.40 13.39 -21.39
CA PRO A 272 -3.87 13.92 -20.12
C PRO A 272 -2.69 13.84 -19.14
N SER A 273 -2.26 15.00 -18.63
CA SER A 273 -1.03 15.25 -17.85
C SER A 273 -0.21 13.99 -17.60
N ALA A 274 0.94 13.84 -18.29
CA ALA A 274 1.89 12.74 -18.04
C ALA A 274 1.91 12.44 -16.53
N GLY A 275 1.34 11.29 -16.15
CA GLY A 275 1.16 10.95 -14.74
C GLY A 275 2.49 11.11 -14.02
N ASN A 276 2.45 11.56 -12.77
CA ASN A 276 3.63 11.61 -11.94
C ASN A 276 4.06 10.16 -11.72
N ARG A 277 4.96 9.64 -12.56
CA ARG A 277 5.44 8.24 -12.59
C ARG A 277 6.28 7.88 -11.36
N ARG A 278 6.02 8.56 -10.25
CA ARG A 278 6.70 8.49 -8.97
C ARG A 278 6.30 7.20 -8.28
N VAL A 279 7.31 6.42 -7.94
CA VAL A 279 7.18 5.23 -7.12
C VAL A 279 7.91 5.47 -5.81
N PHE A 280 7.23 5.19 -4.71
CA PHE A 280 7.87 5.04 -3.41
C PHE A 280 7.72 3.59 -2.98
N THR A 281 8.84 2.94 -2.70
CA THR A 281 8.84 1.55 -2.24
C THR A 281 9.42 1.51 -0.84
N ILE A 282 8.78 0.74 0.04
CA ILE A 282 9.23 0.52 1.40
C ILE A 282 9.11 -0.96 1.75
N THR A 283 10.21 -1.58 2.14
CA THR A 283 10.24 -2.95 2.67
C THR A 283 10.00 -2.93 4.19
N MET A 284 9.16 -2.04 4.67
CA MET A 284 8.54 -2.03 5.99
C MET A 284 7.04 -1.79 5.73
N GLY A 285 6.19 -2.03 6.73
CA GLY A 285 4.74 -1.87 6.56
C GLY A 285 3.92 -3.11 6.88
N ALA A 286 4.45 -4.01 7.72
CA ALA A 286 3.58 -4.90 8.47
C ALA A 286 2.64 -4.08 9.37
N ALA A 287 1.51 -4.64 9.76
CA ALA A 287 0.57 -3.93 10.64
C ALA A 287 1.24 -3.48 11.95
N THR A 288 2.11 -4.30 12.54
CA THR A 288 2.89 -3.91 13.73
C THR A 288 3.90 -2.79 13.46
N ASP A 289 4.43 -2.68 12.24
CA ASP A 289 5.34 -1.57 11.91
C ASP A 289 4.61 -0.22 11.95
N LEU A 290 3.30 -0.22 11.65
CA LEU A 290 2.47 0.99 11.72
C LEU A 290 2.24 1.48 13.15
N GLU A 291 2.72 0.79 14.20
CA GLU A 291 2.77 1.36 15.55
C GLU A 291 3.77 2.54 15.64
N SER A 292 4.83 2.54 14.81
CA SER A 292 5.78 3.64 14.72
C SER A 292 5.15 4.89 14.09
N GLU A 293 5.15 5.99 14.86
CA GLU A 293 4.74 7.31 14.36
C GLU A 293 5.59 7.78 13.17
N GLY A 294 6.91 7.51 13.22
CA GLY A 294 7.85 7.83 12.14
C GLY A 294 7.50 7.15 10.83
N LEU A 295 7.19 5.86 10.88
CA LEU A 295 6.79 5.08 9.70
C LEU A 295 5.46 5.57 9.14
N ARG A 296 4.44 5.78 9.99
CA ARG A 296 3.14 6.31 9.53
C ARG A 296 3.33 7.65 8.82
N ARG A 297 4.16 8.54 9.38
CA ARG A 297 4.48 9.84 8.76
C ARG A 297 5.20 9.70 7.42
N LEU A 298 6.14 8.77 7.33
CA LEU A 298 6.84 8.49 6.07
C LEU A 298 5.85 8.09 4.97
N LEU A 299 4.89 7.20 5.27
CA LEU A 299 3.85 6.75 4.33
C LEU A 299 2.87 7.89 3.92
N VAL A 300 2.49 8.75 4.86
CA VAL A 300 1.65 9.92 4.58
C VAL A 300 2.41 10.92 3.68
N ASN A 301 3.64 11.26 4.02
CA ASN A 301 4.46 12.16 3.22
C ASN A 301 4.75 11.59 1.82
N ALA A 302 4.99 10.28 1.71
CA ALA A 302 5.13 9.58 0.43
C ALA A 302 3.85 9.68 -0.41
N THR A 303 2.66 9.62 0.21
CA THR A 303 1.37 9.80 -0.48
C THR A 303 1.29 11.17 -1.14
N TYR A 304 1.60 12.24 -0.39
CA TYR A 304 1.67 13.60 -0.92
C TYR A 304 2.70 13.72 -2.06
N TRP A 305 3.90 13.20 -1.85
CA TRP A 305 4.97 13.27 -2.86
C TRP A 305 4.61 12.51 -4.13
N CYS A 306 4.06 11.29 -4.04
CA CYS A 306 3.60 10.52 -5.19
C CYS A 306 2.57 11.30 -6.01
N LEU A 307 1.69 12.06 -5.35
CA LEU A 307 0.65 12.88 -5.98
C LEU A 307 1.13 14.26 -6.45
N GLY A 308 2.41 14.60 -6.29
CA GLY A 308 2.95 15.92 -6.69
C GLY A 308 2.50 17.07 -5.78
N MET A 309 2.26 16.77 -4.51
CA MET A 309 1.71 17.68 -3.50
C MET A 309 2.72 17.94 -2.36
N GLU A 310 4.02 17.88 -2.64
CA GLU A 310 5.10 18.10 -1.66
C GLU A 310 5.06 19.47 -0.95
N ASP A 311 4.45 20.48 -1.58
CA ASP A 311 4.20 21.80 -1.00
C ASP A 311 3.11 21.79 0.07
N LYS A 312 2.26 20.75 0.08
CA LYS A 312 1.19 20.56 1.08
C LYS A 312 1.62 19.70 2.27
N ILE A 313 2.83 19.15 2.28
CA ILE A 313 3.35 18.38 3.41
C ILE A 313 3.69 19.36 4.55
N PRO A 314 2.96 19.35 5.68
CA PRO A 314 3.28 20.22 6.80
C PRO A 314 4.62 19.82 7.46
N PRO A 315 5.23 20.67 8.31
CA PRO A 315 6.47 20.34 9.02
C PRO A 315 6.41 19.02 9.81
N LYS A 316 5.23 18.70 10.36
CA LYS A 316 4.95 17.43 11.03
C LYS A 316 3.53 17.00 10.68
N ALA A 317 3.37 16.10 9.70
CA ALA A 317 2.06 15.59 9.31
C ALA A 317 1.40 14.82 10.48
N ASN A 318 0.10 15.08 10.69
CA ASN A 318 -0.70 14.34 11.67
C ASN A 318 -0.88 12.90 11.19
N VAL A 319 -0.42 11.96 12.00
CA VAL A 319 -0.51 10.53 11.74
C VAL A 319 -1.02 9.76 12.94
N ASP A 320 -1.82 10.45 13.76
CA ASP A 320 -2.47 9.87 14.92
C ASP A 320 -3.38 8.73 14.49
N ILE A 321 -3.33 7.64 15.25
CA ILE A 321 -4.20 6.49 15.03
C ILE A 321 -5.66 6.93 15.07
N VAL A 322 -6.40 6.61 14.01
CA VAL A 322 -7.85 6.84 13.93
C VAL A 322 -8.57 5.61 14.48
N GLY A 323 -9.24 5.76 15.62
CA GLY A 323 -9.95 4.67 16.28
C GLY A 323 -9.03 3.76 17.10
N GLN A 324 -9.41 2.48 17.23
CA GLN A 324 -8.57 1.49 17.90
C GLN A 324 -7.65 0.81 16.90
N TYR A 325 -6.37 0.65 17.27
CA TYR A 325 -5.39 -0.08 16.48
C TYR A 325 -4.55 -0.99 17.37
N HIS A 326 -4.87 -2.28 17.30
CA HIS A 326 -4.16 -3.35 18.00
C HIS A 326 -3.83 -4.42 16.93
N PRO A 327 -2.77 -4.19 16.13
CA PRO A 327 -2.42 -5.09 15.05
C PRO A 327 -2.01 -6.45 15.63
N SER A 328 -2.38 -7.53 14.96
CA SER A 328 -1.84 -8.84 15.34
C SER A 328 -0.37 -8.98 14.89
N PRO A 329 0.44 -9.79 15.60
CA PRO A 329 1.80 -10.09 15.17
C PRO A 329 1.83 -10.68 13.75
N PHE A 330 2.87 -10.37 12.97
CA PHE A 330 3.08 -11.01 11.68
C PHE A 330 3.40 -12.50 11.86
N GLY A 331 3.11 -13.28 10.82
CA GLY A 331 3.31 -14.72 10.77
C GLY A 331 2.21 -15.40 9.96
N PHE A 332 2.47 -16.61 9.47
CA PHE A 332 1.52 -17.31 8.60
C PHE A 332 0.27 -17.79 9.33
N ALA A 333 -0.86 -17.77 8.61
CA ALA A 333 -2.16 -18.26 9.07
C ALA A 333 -2.74 -17.62 10.35
N GLY A 334 -2.10 -16.58 10.90
CA GLY A 334 -2.50 -15.89 12.12
C GLY A 334 -3.51 -14.73 11.94
N HIS A 335 -4.05 -14.51 10.74
CA HIS A 335 -5.02 -13.44 10.50
C HIS A 335 -6.32 -13.62 11.29
N LYS A 336 -6.96 -12.50 11.65
CA LYS A 336 -8.27 -12.48 12.31
C LYS A 336 -9.33 -13.16 11.44
N LYS A 337 -9.96 -14.21 11.97
CA LYS A 337 -11.00 -14.99 11.26
C LYS A 337 -12.37 -14.33 11.41
N GLY A 338 -13.25 -14.59 10.45
CA GLY A 338 -14.65 -14.19 10.56
C GLY A 338 -14.97 -12.77 10.07
N VAL A 339 -13.95 -11.92 9.86
CA VAL A 339 -14.11 -10.50 9.55
C VAL A 339 -14.57 -10.28 8.12
N LYS A 340 -15.63 -9.51 7.94
CA LYS A 340 -16.07 -8.96 6.65
C LYS A 340 -15.56 -7.53 6.45
N PRO A 341 -15.36 -7.08 5.21
CA PRO A 341 -14.94 -5.70 4.91
C PRO A 341 -15.83 -4.64 5.58
N ALA A 342 -17.15 -4.81 5.56
CA ALA A 342 -18.09 -3.88 6.22
C ALA A 342 -17.84 -3.69 7.73
N GLU A 343 -17.23 -4.63 8.43
CA GLU A 343 -16.90 -4.45 9.86
C GLU A 343 -15.73 -3.46 10.07
N LEU A 344 -14.99 -3.16 9.01
CA LEU A 344 -13.87 -2.22 9.03
C LEU A 344 -14.27 -0.80 8.58
N SER A 345 -15.51 -0.56 8.15
CA SER A 345 -15.99 0.79 7.77
C SER A 345 -16.28 1.70 8.97
N ASP A 346 -16.62 1.14 10.13
CA ASP A 346 -17.44 1.83 11.14
C ASP A 346 -16.69 2.47 12.33
N VAL A 347 -15.40 2.76 12.24
CA VAL A 347 -14.68 3.39 13.38
C VAL A 347 -14.84 4.92 13.43
N ALA A 348 -15.91 5.47 12.83
CA ALA A 348 -16.26 6.89 12.92
C ALA A 348 -17.71 7.07 13.39
N SER A 349 -18.01 6.71 14.65
CA SER A 349 -19.23 7.17 15.31
C SER A 349 -19.13 7.28 16.84
N GLN A 350 -17.98 7.70 17.37
CA GLN A 350 -17.98 8.39 18.66
C GLN A 350 -17.36 9.78 18.50
N PRO A 351 -18.16 10.85 18.62
CA PRO A 351 -17.61 12.15 18.97
C PRO A 351 -16.86 11.97 20.29
N SER A 352 -15.68 12.57 20.40
CA SER A 352 -15.03 12.73 21.70
C SER A 352 -16.05 13.37 22.65
N ALA A 353 -16.54 12.61 23.62
CA ALA A 353 -17.22 13.15 24.77
C ALA A 353 -16.19 13.99 25.54
N GLY A 354 -16.22 15.30 25.28
CA GLY A 354 -15.30 16.28 25.84
C GLY A 354 -15.92 17.66 25.72
N GLY A 355 -17.14 17.80 26.21
CA GLY A 355 -17.75 19.09 26.49
C GLY A 355 -17.41 19.54 27.92
N LYS A 356 -16.70 20.66 28.03
CA LYS A 356 -17.02 21.87 28.81
C LYS A 356 -15.75 22.65 29.12
#